data_AF-A0A420M6Y8-F1
#
_entry.id   AF-A0A420M6Y8-F1
#
_cell.length_a   1.000
_cell.length_b   1.000
_cell.length_c   1.000
_cell.angle_alpha   90.00
_cell.angle_beta   90.00
_cell.angle_gamma   90.00
#
_symmetry.space_group_name_H-M   'P 1'
#
loop_
_entity.id
_entity.type
_entity.pdbx_description
1 polymer ?
#
loop_
_entity_poly.entity_id
_entity_poly.type
_entity_poly.pdbx_seq_one_letter_code
_entity_poly.pdbx_strand_id
1 'polypeptide(L)'
;MLPREKSDLVFCHNDLSMNNVIVDEKTFKIKAIIDWEYAGFFSPEFERPFYQRAGPSIALRDELDDTGALMDIISEQSEYTPMSMRTLIK
;
A
#
# COMPACT_ATOMS: atom_id res chain seq x y z
N MET A 1 -9.85 -17.49 6.59
CA MET A 1 -9.73 -16.52 5.49
C MET A 1 -10.53 -17.07 4.33
N LEU A 2 -11.64 -16.43 3.94
CA LEU A 2 -12.24 -16.74 2.63
C LEU A 2 -11.46 -15.96 1.56
N PRO A 3 -11.27 -16.53 0.36
CA PRO A 3 -10.61 -15.82 -0.73
C PRO A 3 -11.40 -14.56 -1.10
N ARG A 4 -10.71 -13.46 -1.40
CA ARG A 4 -11.33 -12.29 -2.02
C ARG A 4 -11.99 -12.71 -3.35
N GLU A 5 -13.18 -12.17 -3.65
CA GLU A 5 -13.76 -12.26 -5.00
C GLU A 5 -12.95 -11.46 -6.04
N LYS A 6 -12.21 -10.44 -5.59
CA LYS A 6 -11.32 -9.61 -6.41
C LYS A 6 -9.86 -9.84 -6.06
N SER A 7 -9.15 -10.53 -6.95
CA SER A 7 -7.75 -10.95 -6.82
C SER A 7 -6.72 -9.83 -7.00
N ASP A 8 -7.01 -8.61 -6.54
CA ASP A 8 -6.21 -7.42 -6.90
C ASP A 8 -5.24 -7.00 -5.79
N LEU A 9 -4.85 -7.92 -4.89
CA LEU A 9 -3.76 -7.61 -3.97
C LEU A 9 -2.45 -7.57 -4.76
N VAL A 10 -1.80 -6.42 -4.76
CA VAL A 10 -0.50 -6.20 -5.39
C VAL A 10 0.55 -6.01 -4.30
N PHE A 11 1.81 -6.25 -4.66
CA PHE A 11 2.91 -6.02 -3.74
C PHE A 11 3.23 -4.53 -3.73
N CYS A 12 2.89 -3.86 -2.62
CA CYS A 12 3.17 -2.45 -2.38
C CYS A 12 4.38 -2.32 -1.46
N HIS A 13 5.19 -1.30 -1.70
CA HIS A 13 6.25 -0.80 -0.83
C HIS A 13 5.71 0.03 0.33
N ASN A 14 4.62 0.78 0.11
CA ASN A 14 3.95 1.68 1.07
C ASN A 14 4.79 2.86 1.59
N ASP A 15 6.00 3.07 1.06
CA ASP A 15 6.84 4.23 1.35
C ASP A 15 7.80 4.54 0.18
N LEU A 16 7.31 4.47 -1.05
CA LEU A 16 8.14 4.63 -2.24
C LEU A 16 8.37 6.11 -2.60
N SER A 17 9.23 6.79 -1.83
CA SER A 17 9.77 8.11 -2.20
C SER A 17 11.04 8.00 -3.05
N MET A 18 11.47 9.12 -3.65
CA MET A 18 12.77 9.20 -4.34
C MET A 18 13.96 8.84 -3.42
N ASN A 19 13.84 9.07 -2.11
CA ASN A 19 14.92 8.76 -1.16
C ASN A 19 15.16 7.25 -1.03
N ASN A 20 14.15 6.44 -1.34
CA ASN A 20 14.21 4.98 -1.31
C ASN A 20 14.59 4.36 -2.66
N VAL A 21 14.94 5.18 -3.66
CA VAL A 21 15.38 4.75 -4.99
C VAL A 21 16.86 5.11 -5.19
N ILE A 22 17.73 4.10 -5.19
CA ILE A 22 19.16 4.28 -5.48
C ILE A 22 19.34 4.26 -7.00
N VAL A 23 19.95 5.32 -7.54
CA VAL A 23 20.28 5.44 -8.96
C VAL A 23 21.80 5.47 -9.18
N ASP A 24 22.23 4.98 -10.33
CA ASP A 24 23.59 5.15 -10.80
C ASP A 24 23.79 6.59 -11.30
N GLU A 25 24.77 7.30 -10.73
CA GLU A 25 25.00 8.72 -11.03
C GLU A 25 25.41 9.00 -12.49
N LYS A 26 25.96 8.01 -13.20
CA LYS A 26 26.49 8.17 -14.56
C LYS A 26 25.47 7.85 -15.62
N THR A 27 24.63 6.85 -15.37
CA THR A 27 23.66 6.30 -16.32
C THR A 27 22.22 6.66 -16.00
N PHE A 28 21.97 7.18 -14.80
CA PHE A 28 20.64 7.46 -14.23
C PHE A 28 19.71 6.24 -14.21
N LYS A 29 20.27 5.02 -14.26
CA LYS A 29 19.51 3.78 -14.12
C LYS A 29 19.28 3.47 -12.65
N ILE A 30 18.08 3.00 -12.32
CA ILE A 30 17.76 2.47 -10.98
C ILE A 30 18.65 1.26 -10.70
N LYS A 31 19.32 1.27 -9.55
CA LYS A 31 20.20 0.20 -9.05
C LYS A 31 19.56 -0.62 -7.96
N ALA A 32 18.76 0.03 -7.11
CA ALA A 32 18.01 -0.64 -6.05
C ALA A 32 16.81 0.21 -5.63
N ILE A 33 15.80 -0.49 -5.11
CA ILE A 33 14.76 0.09 -4.25
C ILE A 33 15.04 -0.49 -2.86
N ILE A 34 15.06 0.36 -1.84
CA ILE A 34 15.45 0.01 -0.47
C ILE A 34 14.31 0.36 0.50
N ASP A 35 14.48 0.00 1.78
CA ASP A 35 13.53 0.38 2.85
C ASP A 35 12.14 -0.28 2.77
N TRP A 36 12.15 -1.60 2.59
CA TRP A 36 10.95 -2.44 2.40
C TRP A 36 10.19 -2.78 3.69
N GLU A 37 10.40 -2.10 4.80
CA GLU A 37 9.86 -2.51 6.11
C GLU A 37 8.33 -2.43 6.20
N TYR A 38 7.71 -1.55 5.41
CA TYR A 38 6.24 -1.43 5.30
C TYR A 38 5.65 -2.22 4.14
N ALA A 39 6.46 -2.98 3.40
CA ALA A 39 6.02 -3.66 2.20
C ALA A 39 5.09 -4.85 2.50
N GLY A 40 4.19 -5.15 1.57
CA GLY A 40 3.28 -6.27 1.69
C GLY A 40 2.25 -6.33 0.58
N PHE A 41 1.24 -7.18 0.75
CA PHE A 41 0.16 -7.34 -0.21
C PHE A 41 -1.05 -6.49 0.21
N PHE A 42 -1.31 -5.43 -0.55
CA PHE A 42 -2.38 -4.46 -0.30
C PHE A 42 -3.20 -4.26 -1.57
N SER A 43 -4.32 -3.55 -1.45
CA SER A 43 -5.01 -3.10 -2.65
C SER A 43 -4.18 -2.03 -3.38
N PRO A 44 -4.30 -1.87 -4.71
CA PRO A 44 -3.40 -1.01 -5.49
C PRO A 44 -3.43 0.47 -5.08
N GLU A 45 -4.50 0.90 -4.41
CA GLU A 45 -4.66 2.26 -3.87
C GLU A 45 -3.60 2.61 -2.83
N PHE A 46 -2.97 1.61 -2.20
CA PHE A 46 -1.91 1.82 -1.20
C PHE A 46 -0.58 2.31 -1.76
N GLU A 47 -0.34 2.18 -3.08
CA GLU A 47 0.92 2.60 -3.69
C GLU A 47 0.72 3.85 -4.56
N ARG A 48 1.10 5.01 -4.01
CA ARG A 48 1.12 6.27 -4.75
C ARG A 48 2.48 6.53 -5.36
N PRO A 49 2.55 7.23 -6.52
CA PRO A 49 3.81 7.49 -7.20
C PRO A 49 4.61 8.65 -6.57
N PHE A 50 4.82 8.64 -5.24
CA PHE A 50 5.57 9.69 -4.55
C PHE A 50 7.02 9.82 -5.03
N TYR A 51 7.60 8.73 -5.57
CA TYR A 51 8.89 8.72 -6.27
C TYR A 51 8.95 9.63 -7.52
N GLN A 52 7.83 10.17 -8.01
CA GLN A 52 7.82 11.10 -9.14
C GLN A 52 8.09 12.55 -8.74
N ARG A 53 8.16 12.86 -7.44
CA ARG A 53 8.43 14.22 -6.98
C ARG A 53 9.39 14.29 -5.78
N ALA A 54 9.96 15.47 -5.60
CA ALA A 54 10.73 15.80 -4.41
C ALA A 54 9.85 15.90 -3.16
N GLY A 55 10.45 15.51 -2.03
CA GLY A 55 9.84 15.64 -0.72
C GLY A 55 9.31 14.32 -0.13
N PRO A 56 8.52 14.41 0.95
CA PRO A 56 8.06 13.25 1.71
C PRO A 56 6.98 12.43 0.98
N SER A 57 6.83 11.16 1.37
CA SER A 57 5.77 10.23 0.96
C SER A 57 4.40 10.54 1.57
N ILE A 58 3.98 11.81 1.56
CA ILE A 58 2.67 12.24 2.08
C ILE A 58 1.98 13.12 1.06
N ALA A 59 0.65 13.15 1.04
CA ALA A 59 -0.09 14.09 0.21
C ALA A 59 0.28 15.55 0.55
N LEU A 60 0.62 16.34 -0.47
CA LEU A 60 0.81 17.79 -0.35
C LEU A 60 -0.52 18.54 -0.51
N ARG A 61 -0.56 19.84 -0.18
CA ARG A 61 -1.79 20.66 -0.12
C ARG A 61 -2.67 20.59 -1.38
N ASP A 62 -2.06 20.48 -2.56
CA ASP A 62 -2.75 20.46 -3.85
C ASP A 62 -2.94 19.03 -4.39
N GLU A 63 -2.56 18.01 -3.61
CA GLU A 63 -2.74 16.60 -3.94
C GLU A 63 -3.95 16.05 -3.18
N LEU A 64 -4.58 15.01 -3.74
CA LEU A 64 -5.60 14.26 -3.01
C LEU A 64 -4.97 13.66 -1.75
N ASP A 65 -5.57 13.87 -0.58
CA ASP A 65 -5.27 13.10 0.63
C ASP A 65 -6.25 11.93 0.71
N ASP A 66 -5.75 10.71 0.51
CA ASP A 66 -6.51 9.47 0.47
C ASP A 66 -6.45 8.69 1.78
N THR A 67 -5.85 9.25 2.84
CA THR A 67 -5.73 8.59 4.14
C THR A 67 -7.07 8.05 4.64
N GLY A 68 -8.15 8.83 4.52
CA GLY A 68 -9.50 8.40 4.92
C GLY A 68 -10.01 7.19 4.13
N ALA A 69 -9.86 7.22 2.80
CA ALA A 69 -10.29 6.12 1.94
C ALA A 69 -9.47 4.84 2.18
N LEU A 70 -8.17 4.96 2.42
CA LEU A 70 -7.30 3.83 2.76
C LEU A 70 -7.66 3.23 4.13
N MET A 71 -8.04 4.06 5.11
CA MET A 71 -8.54 3.60 6.41
C MET A 71 -9.87 2.86 6.28
N ASP A 72 -10.78 3.33 5.42
CA ASP A 72 -12.04 2.63 5.12
C ASP A 72 -11.77 1.25 4.49
N ILE A 73 -10.80 1.15 3.58
CA ILE A 73 -10.40 -0.14 2.98
C ILE A 73 -9.85 -1.12 4.04
N ILE A 74 -9.09 -0.62 5.03
CA ILE A 74 -8.57 -1.46 6.14
C ILE A 74 -9.70 -1.86 7.08
N SER A 75 -10.58 -0.93 7.44
CA SER A 75 -11.66 -1.18 8.40
C SER A 75 -12.63 -2.23 7.86
N GLU A 76 -13.06 -2.12 6.60
CA GLU A 76 -13.88 -3.12 5.90
C GLU A 76 -13.23 -4.51 5.90
N GLN A 77 -11.91 -4.58 5.75
CA GLN A 77 -11.16 -5.84 5.80
C GLN A 77 -11.05 -6.42 7.23
N SER A 78 -10.99 -5.55 8.25
CA SER A 78 -10.88 -5.94 9.65
C SER A 78 -12.22 -6.37 10.27
N GLU A 79 -13.33 -5.78 9.81
CA GLU A 79 -14.69 -6.12 10.23
C GLU A 79 -15.19 -7.43 9.61
N TYR A 80 -14.46 -7.99 8.64
CA TYR A 80 -14.63 -9.36 8.17
C TYR A 80 -14.08 -10.38 9.20
N THR A 81 -14.61 -10.35 10.43
CA THR A 81 -14.52 -11.45 11.38
C THR A 81 -15.69 -12.41 11.10
N PRO A 82 -15.50 -13.74 11.01
CA PRO A 82 -16.52 -14.64 10.50
C PRO A 82 -17.74 -14.67 11.41
N MET A 83 -18.82 -14.03 10.98
CA MET A 83 -20.15 -14.10 11.56
C MET A 83 -20.86 -15.45 11.29
N SER A 84 -20.14 -16.59 11.30
CA SER A 84 -20.74 -17.92 11.12
C SER A 84 -20.24 -19.04 12.05
N MET A 85 -19.31 -18.81 12.96
CA MET A 85 -18.93 -19.81 13.98
C MET A 85 -19.87 -19.87 15.21
N ARG A 86 -21.10 -19.36 15.12
CA ARG A 86 -22.12 -19.50 16.18
C ARG A 86 -23.27 -20.46 15.84
N THR A 87 -23.26 -21.15 14.70
CA THR A 87 -24.34 -22.09 14.33
C THR A 87 -23.89 -23.55 14.20
N LEU A 88 -22.65 -23.89 14.54
CA LEU A 88 -22.13 -25.27 14.48
C LEU A 88 -21.88 -25.92 15.84
N ILE A 89 -22.66 -25.54 16.85
CA ILE A 89 -22.89 -26.38 18.03
C ILE A 89 -24.41 -26.37 18.30
N LYS A 90 -25.10 -27.30 17.64
CA LYS A 90 -26.33 -27.91 18.16
C LYS A 90 -26.04 -29.39 18.33
#